data_AF-A0A939A857-F1
#
_entry.id   AF-A0A939A857-F1
#
_cell.length_a   1.000
_cell.length_b   1.000
_cell.length_c   1.000
_cell.angle_alpha   90.00
_cell.angle_beta   90.00
_cell.angle_gamma   90.00
#
_symmetry.space_group_name_H-M   'P 1'
#
loop_
_entity.id
_entity.type
_entity.pdbx_description
1 polymer ?
#
loop_
_entity_poly.entity_id
_entity_poly.type
_entity_poly.pdbx_seq_one_letter_code
_entity_poly.pdbx_strand_id
1 'polypeptide(L)'
;ARAQAAAAAEAGDAGVAEAAALRDQLADVQGELDAAKADADAAAARAAELQGDLDTARAALEDARAQAAAAAETGDAGAAEAAALRDQLADVQSKLDAARADVGAAQADVDAAKVASDAADARAAILESELAAAQAEVTQAKARAAEAGDAGRSELAALAAELADTKDRLAEAAGGREQLREQADKARADANHLREKLDQLREELAAQQPAAPGADPEELRKALTAVADAQRDLESANAALESAQAEAKSARKASRDLDQRVESLQARLAEAEKAAATAKAAPVGGGGADLSGIGQTVADLYGVVSSFRPDLRSIGDAARMLNSDDDDERSEGSELMRDTLENANSRAGELKNLVASLRDYLDKHGVQA
;
A
#
# COMPACT_ATOMS: atom_id res chain seq x y z
N ALA A 1 -39.39 99.41 146.37
CA ALA A 1 -37.94 99.67 146.21
C ALA A 1 -37.11 98.38 146.11
N ARG A 2 -36.99 97.53 147.15
CA ARG A 2 -36.16 96.29 147.06
C ARG A 2 -36.65 95.24 146.05
N ALA A 3 -37.96 95.09 145.83
CA ALA A 3 -38.51 94.18 144.82
C ALA A 3 -38.27 94.62 143.36
N GLN A 4 -38.13 95.93 143.11
CA GLN A 4 -37.86 96.46 141.77
C GLN A 4 -36.37 96.36 141.39
N ALA A 5 -35.46 96.36 142.37
CA ALA A 5 -34.03 96.15 142.12
C ALA A 5 -33.69 94.68 141.83
N ALA A 6 -34.40 93.72 142.42
CA ALA A 6 -34.25 92.30 142.12
C ALA A 6 -34.77 91.95 140.71
N ALA A 7 -35.91 92.51 140.30
CA ALA A 7 -36.46 92.34 138.97
C ALA A 7 -35.59 92.96 137.86
N ALA A 8 -34.89 94.07 138.15
CA ALA A 8 -33.94 94.68 137.20
C ALA A 8 -32.63 93.87 137.08
N ALA A 9 -32.20 93.18 138.15
CA ALA A 9 -31.05 92.27 138.11
C ALA A 9 -31.39 90.97 137.34
N GLU A 10 -32.57 90.38 137.57
CA GLU A 10 -33.05 89.22 136.79
C GLU A 10 -33.27 89.56 135.31
N ALA A 11 -33.76 90.77 134.98
CA ALA A 11 -33.89 91.22 133.60
C ALA A 11 -32.53 91.48 132.94
N GLY A 12 -31.53 91.94 133.71
CA GLY A 12 -30.14 92.06 133.26
C GLY A 12 -29.49 90.71 132.99
N ASP A 13 -29.65 89.75 133.89
CA ASP A 13 -29.15 88.38 133.71
C ASP A 13 -29.87 87.65 132.56
N ALA A 14 -31.18 87.86 132.37
CA ALA A 14 -31.92 87.33 131.23
C ALA A 14 -31.44 87.92 129.90
N GLY A 15 -31.18 89.23 129.83
CA GLY A 15 -30.64 89.86 128.63
C GLY A 15 -29.20 89.44 128.31
N VAL A 16 -28.37 89.17 129.33
CA VAL A 16 -27.02 88.62 129.15
C VAL A 16 -27.09 87.15 128.69
N ALA A 17 -28.02 86.35 129.22
CA ALA A 17 -28.24 84.98 128.78
C ALA A 17 -28.77 84.91 127.34
N GLU A 18 -29.67 85.80 126.94
CA GLU A 18 -30.17 85.90 125.56
C GLU A 18 -29.07 86.36 124.59
N ALA A 19 -28.25 87.33 124.98
CA ALA A 19 -27.10 87.77 124.18
C ALA A 19 -26.03 86.67 124.04
N ALA A 20 -25.84 85.84 125.07
CA ALA A 20 -24.97 84.67 125.01
C ALA A 20 -25.57 83.61 124.06
N ALA A 21 -26.85 83.28 124.20
CA ALA A 21 -27.54 82.33 123.33
C ALA A 21 -27.53 82.77 121.85
N LEU A 22 -27.72 84.06 121.57
CA LEU A 22 -27.64 84.59 120.21
C LEU A 22 -26.20 84.57 119.66
N ARG A 23 -25.18 84.74 120.51
CA ARG A 23 -23.78 84.55 120.08
C ARG A 23 -23.48 83.11 119.76
N ASP A 24 -23.97 82.18 120.59
CA ASP A 24 -23.78 80.75 120.37
C ASP A 24 -24.48 80.33 119.08
N GLN A 25 -25.72 80.77 118.85
CA GLN A 25 -26.43 80.56 117.58
C GLN A 25 -25.72 81.18 116.38
N LEU A 26 -25.16 82.38 116.52
CA LEU A 26 -24.39 83.01 115.44
C LEU A 26 -23.11 82.22 115.15
N ALA A 27 -22.43 81.71 116.19
CA ALA A 27 -21.25 80.87 116.05
C ALA A 27 -21.60 79.53 115.38
N ASP A 28 -22.72 78.91 115.76
CA ASP A 28 -23.22 77.68 115.14
C ASP A 28 -23.54 77.90 113.66
N VAL A 29 -24.29 78.95 113.32
CA VAL A 29 -24.61 79.30 111.92
C VAL A 29 -23.35 79.63 111.10
N GLN A 30 -22.36 80.28 111.71
CA GLN A 30 -21.07 80.50 111.05
C GLN A 30 -20.34 79.18 110.79
N GLY A 31 -20.34 78.26 111.76
CA GLY A 31 -19.78 76.92 111.60
C GLY A 31 -20.49 76.11 110.50
N GLU A 32 -21.82 76.14 110.45
CA GLU A 32 -22.62 75.49 109.39
C GLU A 32 -22.35 76.10 108.01
N LEU A 33 -22.21 77.43 107.92
CA LEU A 33 -21.90 78.13 106.67
C LEU A 33 -20.50 77.78 106.16
N ASP A 34 -19.51 77.72 107.05
CA ASP A 34 -18.14 77.36 106.68
C ASP A 34 -18.05 75.89 106.27
N ALA A 35 -18.80 75.00 106.92
CA ALA A 35 -18.95 73.60 106.50
C ALA A 35 -19.61 73.48 105.11
N ALA A 36 -20.70 74.21 104.87
CA ALA A 36 -21.39 74.21 103.58
C ALA A 36 -20.52 74.76 102.43
N LYS A 37 -19.68 75.77 102.71
CA LYS A 37 -18.70 76.27 101.72
C LYS A 37 -17.62 75.23 101.42
N ALA A 38 -17.08 74.58 102.45
CA ALA A 38 -16.11 73.51 102.28
C ALA A 38 -16.69 72.35 101.45
N ASP A 39 -17.95 71.98 101.70
CA ASP A 39 -18.66 70.97 100.90
C ASP A 39 -18.90 71.43 99.45
N ALA A 40 -19.24 72.69 99.23
CA ALA A 40 -19.42 73.26 97.90
C ALA A 40 -18.11 73.30 97.11
N ASP A 41 -17.00 73.69 97.74
CA ASP A 41 -15.67 73.69 97.13
C ASP A 41 -15.21 72.25 96.82
N ALA A 42 -15.47 71.30 97.74
CA ALA A 42 -15.19 69.88 97.50
C ALA A 42 -16.05 69.31 96.36
N ALA A 43 -17.32 69.70 96.26
CA ALA A 43 -18.21 69.32 95.16
C ALA A 43 -17.76 69.93 93.83
N ALA A 44 -17.31 71.18 93.83
CA ALA A 44 -16.76 71.85 92.64
C ALA A 44 -15.45 71.20 92.17
N ALA A 45 -14.56 70.85 93.11
CA ALA A 45 -13.33 70.10 92.81
C ALA A 45 -13.65 68.73 92.20
N ARG A 46 -14.59 67.99 92.78
CA ARG A 46 -15.08 66.71 92.22
C ARG A 46 -15.73 66.88 90.86
N ALA A 47 -16.51 67.94 90.65
CA ALA A 47 -17.12 68.22 89.36
C ALA A 47 -16.07 68.54 88.28
N ALA A 48 -15.01 69.27 88.64
CA ALA A 48 -13.88 69.54 87.75
C ALA A 48 -13.07 68.28 87.43
N GLU A 49 -12.85 67.41 88.42
CA GLU A 49 -12.21 66.10 88.25
C GLU A 49 -13.03 65.19 87.31
N LEU A 50 -14.33 65.06 87.57
CA LEU A 50 -15.25 64.30 86.72
C LEU A 50 -15.33 64.86 85.30
N GLN A 51 -15.25 66.18 85.13
CA GLN A 51 -15.19 66.80 83.82
C GLN A 51 -13.89 66.45 83.09
N GLY A 52 -12.75 66.45 83.80
CA GLY A 52 -11.47 66.01 83.25
C GLY A 52 -11.45 64.53 82.86
N ASP A 53 -12.03 63.67 83.69
CA ASP A 53 -12.20 62.24 83.41
C ASP A 53 -13.10 62.02 82.19
N LEU A 54 -14.19 62.77 82.08
CA LEU A 54 -15.12 62.71 80.97
C LEU A 54 -14.47 63.16 79.65
N ASP A 55 -13.66 64.21 79.67
CA ASP A 55 -12.94 64.68 78.49
C ASP A 55 -11.84 63.69 78.08
N THR A 56 -11.15 63.08 79.05
CA THR A 56 -10.19 61.99 78.80
C THR A 56 -10.86 60.76 78.20
N ALA A 57 -12.01 60.35 78.73
CA ALA A 57 -12.78 59.22 78.22
C ALA A 57 -13.31 59.48 76.79
N ARG A 58 -13.69 60.72 76.48
CA ARG A 58 -14.09 61.13 75.13
C ARG A 58 -12.93 61.02 74.14
N ALA A 59 -11.75 61.51 74.51
CA ALA A 59 -10.56 61.41 73.67
C ALA A 59 -10.19 59.93 73.41
N ALA A 60 -10.19 59.09 74.45
CA ALA A 60 -9.91 57.66 74.31
C ALA A 60 -10.94 56.92 73.42
N LEU A 61 -12.21 57.33 73.48
CA LEU A 61 -13.26 56.78 72.62
C LEU A 61 -13.08 57.18 71.15
N GLU A 62 -12.64 58.41 70.89
CA GLU A 62 -12.34 58.89 69.54
C GLU A 62 -11.15 58.14 68.94
N ASP A 63 -10.07 57.95 69.70
CA ASP A 63 -8.91 57.14 69.29
C ASP A 63 -9.30 55.68 69.01
N ALA A 64 -10.10 55.06 69.90
CA ALA A 64 -10.57 53.69 69.69
C ALA A 64 -11.44 53.55 68.44
N ARG A 65 -12.25 54.55 68.11
CA ARG A 65 -13.05 54.56 66.87
C ARG A 65 -12.16 54.70 65.64
N ALA A 66 -11.14 55.55 65.69
CA ALA A 66 -10.18 55.71 64.60
C ALA A 66 -9.39 54.41 64.35
N GLN A 67 -8.92 53.74 65.42
CA GLN A 67 -8.25 52.45 65.32
C GLN A 67 -9.18 51.36 64.78
N ALA A 68 -10.44 51.31 65.22
CA ALA A 68 -11.42 50.37 64.71
C ALA A 68 -11.75 50.59 63.23
N ALA A 69 -11.83 51.84 62.77
CA ALA A 69 -12.04 52.17 61.35
C ALA A 69 -10.85 51.73 60.48
N ALA A 70 -9.62 52.02 60.91
CA ALA A 70 -8.40 51.59 60.21
C ALA A 70 -8.27 50.06 60.16
N ALA A 71 -8.64 49.36 61.24
CA ALA A 71 -8.69 47.90 61.28
C ALA A 71 -9.74 47.33 60.32
N ALA A 72 -10.91 47.97 60.19
CA ALA A 72 -11.95 47.57 59.24
C ALA A 72 -11.49 47.70 57.78
N GLU A 73 -10.89 48.84 57.40
CA GLU A 73 -10.37 49.05 56.04
C GLU A 73 -9.30 48.02 55.64
N THR A 74 -8.39 47.69 56.57
CA THR A 74 -7.36 46.66 56.35
C THR A 74 -7.99 45.27 56.17
N GLY A 75 -9.04 44.96 56.93
CA GLY A 75 -9.81 43.72 56.79
C GLY A 75 -10.49 43.60 55.42
N ASP A 76 -11.10 44.68 54.93
CA ASP A 76 -11.76 44.72 53.63
C ASP A 76 -10.77 44.57 52.47
N ALA A 77 -9.61 45.22 52.55
CA ALA A 77 -8.54 45.07 51.55
C ALA A 77 -8.01 43.62 51.49
N GLY A 78 -7.78 42.99 52.65
CA GLY A 78 -7.37 41.59 52.71
C GLY A 78 -8.44 40.62 52.17
N ALA A 79 -9.72 40.92 52.40
CA ALA A 79 -10.82 40.12 51.83
C ALA A 79 -10.87 40.21 50.30
N ALA A 80 -10.64 41.40 49.74
CA ALA A 80 -10.58 41.62 48.30
C ALA A 80 -9.39 40.89 47.64
N GLU A 81 -8.20 40.96 48.25
CA GLU A 81 -7.01 40.23 47.78
C GLU A 81 -7.24 38.71 47.82
N ALA A 82 -7.82 38.20 48.92
CA ALA A 82 -8.16 36.78 49.02
C ALA A 82 -9.21 36.33 47.98
N ALA A 83 -10.15 37.20 47.60
CA ALA A 83 -11.08 36.91 46.50
C ALA A 83 -10.35 36.85 45.16
N ALA A 84 -9.49 37.83 44.86
CA ALA A 84 -8.71 37.86 43.62
C ALA A 84 -7.78 36.64 43.47
N LEU A 85 -7.12 36.22 44.55
CA LEU A 85 -6.28 35.01 44.56
C LEU A 85 -7.10 33.72 44.36
N ARG A 86 -8.33 33.64 44.87
CA ARG A 86 -9.23 32.50 44.61
C ARG A 86 -9.63 32.44 43.14
N ASP A 87 -9.96 33.58 42.54
CA ASP A 87 -10.31 33.64 41.12
C ASP A 87 -9.12 33.25 40.23
N GLN A 88 -7.92 33.75 40.55
CA GLN A 88 -6.68 33.34 39.87
C GLN A 88 -6.40 31.84 40.02
N LEU A 89 -6.59 31.29 41.21
CA LEU A 89 -6.42 29.85 41.45
C LEU A 89 -7.41 29.03 40.61
N ALA A 90 -8.67 29.46 40.52
CA ALA A 90 -9.69 28.80 39.70
C ALA A 90 -9.35 28.85 38.20
N ASP A 91 -8.86 29.99 37.70
CA ASP A 91 -8.39 30.13 36.31
C ASP A 91 -7.21 29.20 36.01
N VAL A 92 -6.20 29.15 36.91
CA VAL A 92 -5.06 28.23 36.78
C VAL A 92 -5.50 26.77 36.81
N GLN A 93 -6.44 26.40 37.70
CA GLN A 93 -7.00 25.04 37.74
C GLN A 93 -7.70 24.68 36.42
N SER A 94 -8.51 25.59 35.89
CA SER A 94 -9.20 25.37 34.61
C SER A 94 -8.21 25.20 33.44
N LYS A 95 -7.14 26.00 33.41
CA LYS A 95 -6.07 25.87 32.38
C LYS A 95 -5.31 24.57 32.51
N LEU A 96 -5.04 24.12 33.74
CA LEU A 96 -4.36 22.85 33.99
C LEU A 96 -5.21 21.66 33.54
N ASP A 97 -6.51 21.69 33.77
CA ASP A 97 -7.42 20.62 33.34
C ASP A 97 -7.55 20.58 31.81
N ALA A 98 -7.60 21.74 31.13
CA ALA A 98 -7.56 21.82 29.68
C ALA A 98 -6.25 21.23 29.11
N ALA A 99 -5.09 21.62 29.65
CA ALA A 99 -3.79 21.10 29.22
C ALA A 99 -3.68 19.57 29.41
N ARG A 100 -4.25 19.02 30.50
CA ARG A 100 -4.30 17.57 30.72
C ARG A 100 -5.16 16.86 29.66
N ALA A 101 -6.28 17.45 29.27
CA ALA A 101 -7.12 16.91 28.21
C ALA A 101 -6.39 16.90 26.86
N ASP A 102 -5.69 17.99 26.52
CA ASP A 102 -4.92 18.12 25.29
C ASP A 102 -3.77 17.10 25.22
N VAL A 103 -3.03 16.91 26.32
CA VAL A 103 -1.99 15.87 26.42
C VAL A 103 -2.59 14.48 26.21
N GLY A 104 -3.77 14.21 26.78
CA GLY A 104 -4.47 12.93 26.58
C GLY A 104 -4.87 12.70 25.12
N ALA A 105 -5.35 13.73 24.42
CA ALA A 105 -5.69 13.66 23.01
C ALA A 105 -4.45 13.43 22.14
N ALA A 106 -3.37 14.20 22.38
CA ALA A 106 -2.11 14.05 21.65
C ALA A 106 -1.50 12.65 21.84
N GLN A 107 -1.59 12.08 23.03
CA GLN A 107 -1.13 10.72 23.29
C GLN A 107 -1.93 9.68 22.49
N ALA A 108 -3.25 9.85 22.39
CA ALA A 108 -4.10 8.97 21.60
C ALA A 108 -3.77 9.06 20.09
N ASP A 109 -3.50 10.26 19.58
CA ASP A 109 -3.11 10.48 18.19
C ASP A 109 -1.75 9.84 17.88
N VAL A 110 -0.78 9.95 18.79
CA VAL A 110 0.53 9.29 18.68
C VAL A 110 0.39 7.77 18.63
N ASP A 111 -0.45 7.20 19.48
CA ASP A 111 -0.68 5.75 19.49
C ASP A 111 -1.40 5.28 18.22
N ALA A 112 -2.36 6.05 17.71
CA ALA A 112 -3.01 5.78 16.42
C ALA A 112 -2.02 5.86 15.24
N ALA A 113 -1.13 6.85 15.24
CA ALA A 113 -0.09 7.00 14.21
C ALA A 113 0.90 5.83 14.21
N LYS A 114 1.29 5.32 15.38
CA LYS A 114 2.15 4.11 15.49
C LYS A 114 1.47 2.89 14.87
N VAL A 115 0.21 2.64 15.21
CA VAL A 115 -0.56 1.52 14.63
C VAL A 115 -0.67 1.65 13.11
N ALA A 116 -0.88 2.86 12.60
CA ALA A 116 -0.92 3.11 11.16
C ALA A 116 0.43 2.87 10.48
N SER A 117 1.54 3.26 11.13
CA SER A 117 2.90 3.01 10.64
C SER A 117 3.21 1.51 10.57
N ASP A 118 2.92 0.75 11.63
CA ASP A 118 3.14 -0.70 11.67
C ASP A 118 2.31 -1.41 10.57
N ALA A 119 1.08 -0.96 10.34
CA ALA A 119 0.24 -1.50 9.27
C ALA A 119 0.77 -1.16 7.87
N ALA A 120 1.37 0.02 7.69
CA ALA A 120 2.00 0.42 6.43
C ALA A 120 3.26 -0.42 6.14
N ASP A 121 4.10 -0.65 7.16
CA ASP A 121 5.29 -1.49 7.05
C ASP A 121 4.92 -2.95 6.70
N ALA A 122 3.88 -3.50 7.34
CA ALA A 122 3.39 -4.84 7.02
C ALA A 122 2.88 -4.94 5.57
N ARG A 123 2.18 -3.91 5.07
CA ARG A 123 1.74 -3.86 3.67
C ARG A 123 2.91 -3.73 2.70
N ALA A 124 3.92 -2.94 3.03
CA ALA A 124 5.12 -2.80 2.21
C ALA A 124 5.84 -4.15 2.06
N ALA A 125 6.01 -4.90 3.15
CA ALA A 125 6.62 -6.22 3.12
C ALA A 125 5.84 -7.24 2.26
N ILE A 126 4.50 -7.19 2.30
CA ILE A 126 3.64 -8.02 1.43
C ILE A 126 3.86 -7.66 -0.04
N LEU A 127 3.80 -6.36 -0.37
CA LEU A 127 3.99 -5.89 -1.75
C LEU A 127 5.39 -6.22 -2.30
N GLU A 128 6.43 -6.14 -1.47
CA GLU A 128 7.78 -6.57 -1.85
C GLU A 128 7.85 -8.07 -2.17
N SER A 129 7.16 -8.91 -1.38
CA SER A 129 7.07 -10.35 -1.64
C SER A 129 6.29 -10.66 -2.92
N GLU A 130 5.15 -9.99 -3.15
CA GLU A 130 4.35 -10.14 -4.37
C GLU A 130 5.13 -9.70 -5.61
N LEU A 131 5.86 -8.59 -5.52
CA LEU A 131 6.72 -8.13 -6.62
C LEU A 131 7.81 -9.14 -6.95
N ALA A 132 8.46 -9.72 -5.94
CA ALA A 132 9.48 -10.76 -6.14
C ALA A 132 8.89 -12.01 -6.80
N ALA A 133 7.69 -12.45 -6.38
CA ALA A 133 6.99 -13.57 -6.99
C ALA A 133 6.65 -13.30 -8.46
N ALA A 134 6.08 -12.13 -8.76
CA ALA A 134 5.74 -11.73 -10.13
C ALA A 134 6.98 -11.67 -11.04
N GLN A 135 8.12 -11.16 -10.54
CA GLN A 135 9.38 -11.15 -11.28
C GLN A 135 9.89 -12.57 -11.59
N ALA A 136 9.74 -13.50 -10.64
CA ALA A 136 10.09 -14.90 -10.85
C ALA A 136 9.19 -15.56 -11.91
N GLU A 137 7.89 -15.31 -11.88
CA GLU A 137 6.94 -15.81 -12.88
C GLU A 137 7.22 -15.28 -14.29
N VAL A 138 7.49 -13.98 -14.41
CA VAL A 138 7.87 -13.37 -15.70
C VAL A 138 9.15 -14.00 -16.24
N THR A 139 10.14 -14.25 -15.38
CA THR A 139 11.39 -14.92 -15.78
C THR A 139 11.12 -16.34 -16.27
N GLN A 140 10.29 -17.10 -15.56
CA GLN A 140 9.91 -18.45 -15.95
C GLN A 140 9.11 -18.46 -17.27
N ALA A 141 8.17 -17.53 -17.45
CA ALA A 141 7.39 -17.42 -18.68
C ALA A 141 8.28 -17.11 -19.89
N LYS A 142 9.26 -16.22 -19.74
CA LYS A 142 10.27 -15.93 -20.79
C LYS A 142 11.09 -17.16 -21.14
N ALA A 143 11.54 -17.94 -20.14
CA ALA A 143 12.29 -19.17 -20.38
C ALA A 143 11.44 -20.20 -21.16
N ARG A 144 10.20 -20.44 -20.71
CA ARG A 144 9.27 -21.35 -21.41
C ARG A 144 8.98 -20.92 -22.85
N ALA A 145 8.83 -19.61 -23.09
CA ALA A 145 8.61 -19.09 -24.44
C ALA A 145 9.83 -19.29 -25.35
N ALA A 146 11.04 -19.13 -24.81
CA ALA A 146 12.28 -19.39 -25.55
C ALA A 146 12.41 -20.88 -25.92
N GLU A 147 12.19 -21.78 -24.95
CA GLU A 147 12.22 -23.23 -25.14
C GLU A 147 11.19 -23.69 -26.20
N ALA A 148 9.95 -23.19 -26.11
CA ALA A 148 8.92 -23.48 -27.11
C ALA A 148 9.30 -22.98 -28.50
N GLY A 149 9.93 -21.80 -28.59
CA GLY A 149 10.44 -21.24 -29.84
C GLY A 149 11.55 -22.08 -30.46
N ASP A 150 12.47 -22.60 -29.65
CA ASP A 150 13.54 -23.51 -30.11
C ASP A 150 12.99 -24.86 -30.57
N ALA A 151 12.04 -25.44 -29.81
CA ALA A 151 11.38 -26.68 -30.17
C ALA A 151 10.65 -26.55 -31.52
N GLY A 152 9.88 -25.47 -31.72
CA GLY A 152 9.17 -25.23 -32.98
C GLY A 152 10.12 -25.03 -34.18
N ARG A 153 11.25 -24.33 -33.98
CA ARG A 153 12.30 -24.20 -35.02
C ARG A 153 12.91 -25.56 -35.39
N SER A 154 13.17 -26.40 -34.39
CA SER A 154 13.71 -27.74 -34.60
C SER A 154 12.73 -28.64 -35.37
N GLU A 155 11.44 -28.60 -35.03
CA GLU A 155 10.40 -29.36 -35.73
C GLU A 155 10.25 -28.92 -37.19
N LEU A 156 10.25 -27.61 -37.45
CA LEU A 156 10.23 -27.07 -38.83
C LEU A 156 11.46 -27.53 -39.63
N ALA A 157 12.65 -27.51 -39.03
CA ALA A 157 13.87 -27.99 -39.69
C ALA A 157 13.80 -29.49 -40.01
N ALA A 158 13.27 -30.31 -39.08
CA ALA A 158 13.09 -31.74 -39.29
C ALA A 158 12.08 -32.05 -40.40
N LEU A 159 10.92 -31.37 -40.43
CA LEU A 159 9.91 -31.52 -41.48
C LEU A 159 10.45 -31.09 -42.85
N ALA A 160 11.21 -29.99 -42.90
CA ALA A 160 11.85 -29.53 -44.14
C ALA A 160 12.87 -30.56 -44.66
N ALA A 161 13.65 -31.17 -43.78
CA ALA A 161 14.60 -32.23 -44.14
C ALA A 161 13.89 -33.49 -44.64
N GLU A 162 12.81 -33.93 -43.97
CA GLU A 162 12.01 -35.09 -44.42
C GLU A 162 11.35 -34.82 -45.79
N LEU A 163 10.88 -33.58 -46.02
CA LEU A 163 10.32 -33.18 -47.30
C LEU A 163 11.38 -33.19 -48.42
N ALA A 164 12.62 -32.78 -48.12
CA ALA A 164 13.72 -32.84 -49.08
C ALA A 164 14.07 -34.29 -49.44
N ASP A 165 14.28 -35.16 -48.44
CA ASP A 165 14.57 -36.59 -48.66
C ASP A 165 13.48 -37.29 -49.46
N THR A 166 12.20 -37.03 -49.13
CA THR A 166 11.07 -37.64 -49.86
C THR A 166 10.98 -37.16 -51.32
N LYS A 167 11.33 -35.91 -51.60
CA LYS A 167 11.43 -35.40 -52.98
C LYS A 167 12.57 -36.05 -53.76
N ASP A 168 13.74 -36.22 -53.14
CA ASP A 168 14.88 -36.89 -53.76
C ASP A 168 14.52 -38.35 -54.10
N ARG A 169 13.90 -39.06 -53.15
CA ARG A 169 13.41 -40.43 -53.38
C ARG A 169 12.33 -40.52 -54.46
N LEU A 170 11.48 -39.51 -54.59
CA LEU A 170 10.49 -39.42 -55.66
C LEU A 170 11.17 -39.23 -57.02
N ALA A 171 12.21 -38.39 -57.10
CA ALA A 171 13.01 -38.20 -58.30
C ALA A 171 13.75 -39.48 -58.70
N GLU A 172 14.36 -40.18 -57.74
CA GLU A 172 14.97 -41.50 -57.96
C GLU A 172 13.95 -42.52 -58.47
N ALA A 173 12.77 -42.60 -57.84
CA ALA A 173 11.70 -43.48 -58.29
C ALA A 173 11.18 -43.12 -59.69
N ALA A 174 11.17 -41.85 -60.06
CA ALA A 174 10.86 -41.41 -61.42
C ALA A 174 11.91 -41.91 -62.43
N GLY A 175 13.20 -41.73 -62.13
CA GLY A 175 14.30 -42.21 -62.97
C GLY A 175 14.31 -43.75 -63.11
N GLY A 176 14.08 -44.48 -62.01
CA GLY A 176 13.97 -45.94 -62.04
C GLY A 176 12.79 -46.45 -62.88
N ARG A 177 11.64 -45.74 -62.86
CA ARG A 177 10.50 -46.07 -63.74
C ARG A 177 10.82 -45.86 -65.21
N GLU A 178 11.60 -44.83 -65.55
CA GLU A 178 12.02 -44.56 -66.92
C GLU A 178 12.95 -45.67 -67.43
N GLN A 179 13.93 -46.08 -66.62
CA GLN A 179 14.81 -47.22 -66.94
C GLN A 179 14.04 -48.53 -67.12
N LEU A 180 13.09 -48.85 -66.23
CA LEU A 180 12.24 -50.04 -66.36
C LEU A 180 11.38 -50.00 -67.63
N ARG A 181 10.93 -48.80 -68.04
CA ARG A 181 10.18 -48.62 -69.28
C ARG A 181 11.05 -48.90 -70.50
N GLU A 182 12.27 -48.36 -70.54
CA GLU A 182 13.23 -48.65 -71.61
C GLU A 182 13.55 -50.15 -71.71
N GLN A 183 13.75 -50.82 -70.57
CA GLN A 183 13.97 -52.26 -70.53
C GLN A 183 12.76 -53.05 -71.06
N ALA A 184 11.55 -52.67 -70.69
CA ALA A 184 10.32 -53.30 -71.19
C ALA A 184 10.15 -53.10 -72.70
N ASP A 185 10.44 -51.90 -73.21
CA ASP A 185 10.38 -51.59 -74.64
C ASP A 185 11.41 -52.42 -75.44
N LYS A 186 12.62 -52.58 -74.90
CA LYS A 186 13.66 -53.45 -75.49
C LYS A 186 13.25 -54.91 -75.47
N ALA A 187 12.82 -55.45 -74.33
CA ALA A 187 12.38 -56.85 -74.21
C ALA A 187 11.22 -57.16 -75.17
N ARG A 188 10.31 -56.19 -75.36
CA ARG A 188 9.21 -56.29 -76.32
C ARG A 188 9.70 -56.31 -77.77
N ALA A 189 10.67 -55.47 -78.13
CA ALA A 189 11.29 -55.48 -79.45
C ALA A 189 12.00 -56.82 -79.73
N ASP A 190 12.77 -57.33 -78.76
CA ASP A 190 13.45 -58.62 -78.85
C ASP A 190 12.45 -59.77 -79.03
N ALA A 191 11.36 -59.79 -78.26
CA ALA A 191 10.30 -60.79 -78.39
C ALA A 191 9.60 -60.75 -79.77
N ASN A 192 9.38 -59.56 -80.33
CA ASN A 192 8.81 -59.42 -81.67
C ASN A 192 9.77 -59.95 -82.75
N HIS A 193 11.06 -59.60 -82.67
CA HIS A 193 12.09 -60.08 -83.61
C HIS A 193 12.25 -61.60 -83.56
N LEU A 194 12.25 -62.19 -82.35
CA LEU A 194 12.32 -63.64 -82.17
C LEU A 194 11.07 -64.35 -82.71
N ARG A 195 9.89 -63.76 -82.58
CA ARG A 195 8.66 -64.26 -83.22
C ARG A 195 8.79 -64.27 -84.75
N GLU A 196 9.20 -63.15 -85.33
CA GLU A 196 9.37 -63.03 -86.78
C GLU A 196 10.40 -64.05 -87.31
N LYS A 197 11.54 -64.22 -86.62
CA LYS A 197 12.53 -65.26 -86.94
C LYS A 197 11.95 -66.67 -86.81
N LEU A 198 11.17 -66.94 -85.77
CA LEU A 198 10.52 -68.24 -85.58
C LEU A 198 9.55 -68.56 -86.72
N ASP A 199 8.77 -67.57 -87.13
CA ASP A 199 7.82 -67.72 -88.23
C ASP A 199 8.57 -67.96 -89.55
N GLN A 200 9.67 -67.24 -89.81
CA GLN A 200 10.57 -67.48 -90.96
C GLN A 200 11.17 -68.90 -90.93
N LEU A 201 11.76 -69.32 -89.81
CA LEU A 201 12.36 -70.65 -89.68
C LEU A 201 11.32 -71.77 -89.84
N ARG A 202 10.09 -71.56 -89.35
CA ARG A 202 8.98 -72.51 -89.55
C ARG A 202 8.54 -72.57 -91.01
N GLU A 203 8.50 -71.44 -91.70
CA GLU A 203 8.17 -71.37 -93.12
C GLU A 203 9.26 -72.03 -93.98
N GLU A 204 10.54 -71.79 -93.68
CA GLU A 204 11.68 -72.48 -94.28
C GLU A 204 11.62 -73.99 -94.04
N LEU A 205 11.34 -74.42 -92.81
CA LEU A 205 11.19 -75.84 -92.46
C LEU A 205 10.03 -76.48 -93.22
N ALA A 206 8.90 -75.78 -93.36
CA ALA A 206 7.75 -76.23 -94.14
C ALA A 206 8.07 -76.33 -95.65
N ALA A 207 8.87 -75.39 -96.17
CA ALA A 207 9.36 -75.39 -97.55
C ALA A 207 10.39 -76.49 -97.85
N GLN A 208 11.11 -76.99 -96.82
CA GLN A 208 11.98 -78.16 -96.89
C GLN A 208 11.22 -79.49 -96.69
N GLN A 209 9.93 -79.42 -96.33
CA GLN A 209 9.04 -80.57 -96.13
C GLN A 209 8.22 -81.08 -97.34
N PRO A 210 8.40 -80.67 -98.63
CA PRO A 210 7.77 -81.38 -99.72
C PRO A 210 8.44 -82.75 -99.94
N ALA A 211 7.63 -83.70 -100.40
CA ALA A 211 7.94 -85.12 -100.58
C ALA A 211 9.01 -85.45 -101.66
N ALA A 212 10.15 -84.75 -101.67
CA ALA A 212 11.26 -85.02 -102.58
C ALA A 212 12.32 -85.92 -101.91
N PRO A 213 12.74 -87.03 -102.55
CA PRO A 213 13.83 -87.87 -102.07
C PRO A 213 15.16 -87.14 -102.33
N GLY A 214 15.57 -86.26 -101.41
CA GLY A 214 16.81 -85.50 -101.52
C GLY A 214 17.08 -84.46 -100.43
N ALA A 215 16.14 -84.21 -99.52
CA ALA A 215 16.40 -83.35 -98.36
C ALA A 215 17.48 -83.97 -97.46
N ASP A 216 18.54 -83.23 -97.17
CA ASP A 216 19.63 -83.69 -96.31
C ASP A 216 19.14 -83.77 -94.85
N PRO A 217 19.08 -84.96 -94.23
CA PRO A 217 18.59 -85.13 -92.87
C PRO A 217 19.42 -84.37 -91.82
N GLU A 218 20.66 -84.00 -92.14
CA GLU A 218 21.50 -83.20 -91.25
C GLU A 218 21.05 -81.72 -91.22
N GLU A 219 20.68 -81.14 -92.37
CA GLU A 219 20.14 -79.78 -92.47
C GLU A 219 18.78 -79.67 -91.78
N LEU A 220 17.93 -80.69 -91.93
CA LEU A 220 16.61 -80.73 -91.29
C LEU A 220 16.72 -80.79 -89.76
N ARG A 221 17.68 -81.58 -89.24
CA ARG A 221 18.01 -81.59 -87.80
C ARG A 221 18.51 -80.24 -87.31
N LYS A 222 19.38 -79.59 -88.07
CA LYS A 222 19.92 -78.27 -87.72
C LYS A 222 18.83 -77.20 -87.66
N ALA A 223 17.89 -77.21 -88.61
CA ALA A 223 16.73 -76.31 -88.63
C ALA A 223 15.79 -76.55 -87.43
N LEU A 224 15.51 -77.81 -87.10
CA LEU A 224 14.73 -78.18 -85.91
C LEU A 224 15.36 -77.69 -84.61
N THR A 225 16.69 -77.83 -84.47
CA THR A 225 17.41 -77.29 -83.30
C THR A 225 17.33 -75.78 -83.25
N ALA A 226 17.50 -75.08 -84.38
CA ALA A 226 17.39 -73.62 -84.45
C ALA A 226 15.98 -73.11 -84.06
N VAL A 227 14.92 -73.82 -84.47
CA VAL A 227 13.53 -73.52 -84.04
C VAL A 227 13.36 -73.72 -82.54
N ALA A 228 13.90 -74.80 -81.98
CA ALA A 228 13.81 -75.09 -80.55
C ALA A 228 14.57 -74.04 -79.72
N ASP A 229 15.77 -73.64 -80.15
CA ASP A 229 16.56 -72.59 -79.51
C ASP A 229 15.84 -71.25 -79.57
N ALA A 230 15.29 -70.86 -80.74
CA ALA A 230 14.53 -69.63 -80.88
C ALA A 230 13.22 -69.61 -80.05
N GLN A 231 12.56 -70.76 -79.87
CA GLN A 231 11.42 -70.90 -78.95
C GLN A 231 11.84 -70.66 -77.51
N ARG A 232 12.96 -71.24 -77.10
CA ARG A 232 13.49 -71.07 -75.74
C ARG A 232 13.88 -69.61 -75.46
N ASP A 233 14.49 -68.94 -76.44
CA ASP A 233 14.82 -67.52 -76.37
C ASP A 233 13.55 -66.66 -76.30
N LEU A 234 12.51 -66.99 -77.07
CA LEU A 234 11.23 -66.28 -77.04
C LEU A 234 10.52 -66.43 -75.68
N GLU A 235 10.52 -67.64 -75.10
CA GLU A 235 9.99 -67.87 -73.76
C GLU A 235 10.76 -67.05 -72.71
N SER A 236 12.09 -67.02 -72.81
CA SER A 236 12.93 -66.20 -71.93
C SER A 236 12.64 -64.70 -72.08
N ALA A 237 12.48 -64.20 -73.31
CA ALA A 237 12.14 -62.80 -73.57
C ALA A 237 10.75 -62.43 -73.05
N ASN A 238 9.75 -63.30 -73.19
CA ASN A 238 8.41 -63.07 -72.64
C ASN A 238 8.44 -63.06 -71.10
N ALA A 239 9.19 -63.95 -70.46
CA ALA A 239 9.36 -63.95 -69.01
C ALA A 239 10.03 -62.64 -68.52
N ALA A 240 11.03 -62.14 -69.24
CA ALA A 240 11.66 -60.86 -68.95
C ALA A 240 10.67 -59.69 -69.09
N LEU A 241 9.82 -59.70 -70.11
CA LEU A 241 8.77 -58.69 -70.31
C LEU A 241 7.74 -58.70 -69.17
N GLU A 242 7.27 -59.88 -68.75
CA GLU A 242 6.34 -60.02 -67.62
C GLU A 242 6.96 -59.51 -66.31
N SER A 243 8.23 -59.85 -66.05
CA SER A 243 8.97 -59.35 -64.88
C SER A 243 9.07 -57.82 -64.90
N ALA A 244 9.48 -57.23 -66.02
CA ALA A 244 9.61 -55.78 -66.17
C ALA A 244 8.26 -55.07 -65.98
N GLN A 245 7.16 -55.66 -66.45
CA GLN A 245 5.80 -55.11 -66.25
C GLN A 245 5.36 -55.17 -64.78
N ALA A 246 5.66 -56.26 -64.07
CA ALA A 246 5.38 -56.39 -62.65
C ALA A 246 6.15 -55.36 -61.82
N GLU A 247 7.44 -55.19 -62.10
CA GLU A 247 8.31 -54.19 -61.47
C GLU A 247 7.83 -52.76 -61.76
N ALA A 248 7.47 -52.46 -63.01
CA ALA A 248 6.91 -51.15 -63.38
C ALA A 248 5.59 -50.85 -62.65
N LYS A 249 4.73 -51.85 -62.44
CA LYS A 249 3.49 -51.69 -61.66
C LYS A 249 3.78 -51.39 -60.19
N SER A 250 4.74 -52.09 -59.60
CA SER A 250 5.19 -51.87 -58.22
C SER A 250 5.80 -50.46 -58.06
N ALA A 251 6.68 -50.06 -58.98
CA ALA A 251 7.31 -48.74 -58.98
C ALA A 251 6.29 -47.60 -59.16
N ARG A 252 5.25 -47.79 -59.99
CA ARG A 252 4.14 -46.83 -60.12
C ARG A 252 3.36 -46.65 -58.81
N LYS A 253 3.14 -47.73 -58.07
CA LYS A 253 2.50 -47.65 -56.75
C LYS A 253 3.39 -46.89 -55.76
N ALA A 254 4.67 -47.24 -55.68
CA ALA A 254 5.63 -46.57 -54.80
C ALA A 254 5.74 -45.06 -55.06
N SER A 255 5.75 -44.64 -56.34
CA SER A 255 5.72 -43.22 -56.70
C SER A 255 4.46 -42.51 -56.23
N ARG A 256 3.27 -43.11 -56.39
CA ARG A 256 2.02 -42.51 -55.88
C ARG A 256 2.03 -42.36 -54.36
N ASP A 257 2.55 -43.36 -53.66
CA ASP A 257 2.65 -43.34 -52.19
C ASP A 257 3.63 -42.22 -51.74
N LEU A 258 4.72 -41.99 -52.49
CA LEU A 258 5.65 -40.87 -52.26
C LEU A 258 5.01 -39.51 -52.58
N ASP A 259 4.27 -39.38 -53.69
CA ASP A 259 3.54 -38.16 -54.06
C ASP A 259 2.56 -37.74 -52.94
N GLN A 260 1.78 -38.69 -52.42
CA GLN A 260 0.86 -38.46 -51.29
C GLN A 260 1.60 -38.03 -50.02
N ARG A 261 2.80 -38.57 -49.77
CA ARG A 261 3.61 -38.21 -48.62
C ARG A 261 4.20 -36.81 -48.75
N VAL A 262 4.60 -36.39 -49.95
CA VAL A 262 5.03 -35.02 -50.25
C VAL A 262 3.89 -34.03 -49.97
N GLU A 263 2.67 -34.30 -50.46
CA GLU A 263 1.50 -33.45 -50.19
C GLU A 263 1.20 -33.35 -48.68
N SER A 264 1.23 -34.46 -47.96
CA SER A 264 1.03 -34.49 -46.51
C SER A 264 2.09 -33.71 -45.74
N LEU A 265 3.37 -33.86 -46.09
CA LEU A 265 4.46 -33.12 -45.45
C LEU A 265 4.41 -31.62 -45.76
N GLN A 266 4.00 -31.23 -46.98
CA GLN A 266 3.78 -29.83 -47.32
C GLN A 266 2.64 -29.19 -46.52
N ALA A 267 1.53 -29.90 -46.34
CA ALA A 267 0.43 -29.43 -45.50
C ALA A 267 0.87 -29.25 -44.05
N ARG A 268 1.59 -30.24 -43.50
CA ARG A 268 2.14 -30.17 -42.12
C ARG A 268 3.13 -29.04 -41.95
N LEU A 269 3.99 -28.80 -42.94
CA LEU A 269 4.95 -27.69 -42.92
C LEU A 269 4.22 -26.34 -42.93
N ALA A 270 3.21 -26.15 -43.78
CA ALA A 270 2.43 -24.93 -43.84
C ALA A 270 1.66 -24.68 -42.52
N GLU A 271 1.14 -25.73 -41.89
CA GLU A 271 0.46 -25.64 -40.61
C GLU A 271 1.44 -25.31 -39.47
N ALA A 272 2.63 -25.92 -39.46
CA ALA A 272 3.69 -25.61 -38.51
C ALA A 272 4.24 -24.18 -38.69
N GLU A 273 4.37 -23.69 -39.92
CA GLU A 273 4.77 -22.30 -40.22
C GLU A 273 3.71 -21.31 -39.75
N LYS A 274 2.43 -21.62 -39.97
CA LYS A 274 1.32 -20.82 -39.45
C LYS A 274 1.33 -20.79 -37.93
N ALA A 275 1.52 -21.96 -37.29
CA ALA A 275 1.61 -22.07 -35.84
C ALA A 275 2.78 -21.24 -35.29
N ALA A 276 3.96 -21.31 -35.93
CA ALA A 276 5.13 -20.52 -35.59
C ALA A 276 4.91 -19.01 -35.79
N ALA A 277 4.20 -18.61 -36.85
CA ALA A 277 3.84 -17.22 -37.10
C ALA A 277 2.87 -16.69 -36.04
N THR A 278 1.86 -17.47 -35.64
CA THR A 278 0.99 -17.12 -34.50
C THR A 278 1.72 -17.14 -33.17
N ALA A 279 2.71 -18.02 -32.95
CA ALA A 279 3.52 -18.00 -31.73
C ALA A 279 4.43 -16.76 -31.68
N LYS A 280 4.89 -16.26 -32.84
CA LYS A 280 5.68 -15.04 -32.99
C LYS A 280 4.85 -13.75 -32.93
N ALA A 281 3.61 -13.80 -33.44
CA ALA A 281 2.66 -12.69 -33.45
C ALA A 281 1.78 -12.63 -32.21
N ALA A 282 1.67 -13.74 -31.46
CA ALA A 282 1.19 -13.71 -30.10
C ALA A 282 2.10 -12.72 -29.38
N PRO A 283 1.56 -11.59 -28.87
CA PRO A 283 2.36 -10.72 -28.06
C PRO A 283 2.98 -11.60 -26.98
N VAL A 284 4.23 -11.35 -26.62
CA VAL A 284 4.88 -11.91 -25.42
C VAL A 284 4.19 -11.33 -24.15
N GLY A 285 2.88 -11.16 -24.20
CA GLY A 285 2.06 -10.16 -23.52
C GLY A 285 0.56 -10.44 -23.68
N GLY A 286 0.15 -11.69 -23.84
CA GLY A 286 -1.25 -12.10 -23.59
C GLY A 286 -1.65 -12.04 -22.10
N GLY A 287 -0.67 -11.90 -21.21
CA GLY A 287 -0.83 -11.40 -19.83
C GLY A 287 -0.20 -10.02 -19.64
N GLY A 288 0.07 -9.31 -20.74
CA GLY A 288 0.39 -7.89 -20.74
C GLY A 288 -0.90 -7.10 -20.59
N ALA A 289 -1.55 -7.24 -19.44
CA ALA A 289 -2.11 -6.04 -18.83
C ALA A 289 -0.94 -5.07 -18.78
N ASP A 290 -0.90 -4.10 -19.69
CA ASP A 290 0.11 -3.04 -19.80
C ASP A 290 0.96 -2.92 -18.51
N LEU A 291 2.05 -3.70 -18.45
CA LEU A 291 2.92 -3.76 -17.29
C LEU A 291 3.75 -2.47 -17.21
N SER A 292 3.71 -1.64 -18.27
CA SER A 292 4.18 -0.26 -18.19
C SER A 292 3.18 0.57 -17.38
N GLY A 293 1.87 0.34 -17.50
CA GLY A 293 0.84 0.89 -16.63
C GLY A 293 0.99 0.44 -15.17
N ILE A 294 1.15 -0.88 -14.91
CA ILE A 294 1.41 -1.37 -13.54
C ILE A 294 2.76 -0.88 -13.02
N GLY A 295 3.82 -0.96 -13.84
CA GLY A 295 5.17 -0.51 -13.48
C GLY A 295 5.23 0.98 -13.17
N GLN A 296 4.53 1.81 -13.94
CA GLN A 296 4.38 3.24 -13.70
C GLN A 296 3.55 3.48 -12.42
N THR A 297 2.42 2.78 -12.24
CA THR A 297 1.59 2.93 -11.03
C THR A 297 2.33 2.49 -9.77
N VAL A 298 3.14 1.43 -9.84
CA VAL A 298 4.00 0.94 -8.75
C VAL A 298 5.18 1.89 -8.50
N ALA A 299 5.79 2.43 -9.55
CA ALA A 299 6.84 3.46 -9.43
C ALA A 299 6.30 4.75 -8.81
N ASP A 300 5.10 5.17 -9.19
CA ASP A 300 4.40 6.33 -8.64
C ASP A 300 4.00 6.06 -7.18
N LEU A 301 3.52 4.84 -6.84
CA LEU A 301 3.26 4.42 -5.47
C LEU A 301 4.53 4.45 -4.61
N TYR A 302 5.64 3.94 -5.14
CA TYR A 302 6.95 4.00 -4.47
C TYR A 302 7.42 5.45 -4.30
N GLY A 303 7.19 6.31 -5.28
CA GLY A 303 7.48 7.74 -5.21
C GLY A 303 6.69 8.43 -4.10
N VAL A 304 5.37 8.19 -4.03
CA VAL A 304 4.50 8.73 -2.98
C VAL A 304 4.90 8.20 -1.60
N VAL A 305 5.12 6.89 -1.45
CA VAL A 305 5.57 6.29 -0.17
C VAL A 305 6.95 6.82 0.25
N SER A 306 7.89 6.97 -0.67
CA SER A 306 9.22 7.55 -0.41
C SER A 306 9.14 9.02 0.00
N SER A 307 8.15 9.77 -0.52
CA SER A 307 7.92 11.17 -0.16
C SER A 307 7.47 11.37 1.29
N PHE A 308 6.87 10.36 1.95
CA PHE A 308 6.51 10.43 3.37
C PHE A 308 7.73 10.44 4.32
N ARG A 309 8.91 9.96 3.89
CA ARG A 309 10.11 9.93 4.75
C ARG A 309 10.55 11.32 5.23
N PRO A 310 10.66 12.34 4.37
CA PRO A 310 10.92 13.71 4.82
C PRO A 310 9.85 14.25 5.79
N ASP A 311 8.57 13.91 5.55
CA ASP A 311 7.46 14.37 6.40
C ASP A 311 7.54 13.72 7.79
N LEU A 312 7.80 12.41 7.87
CA LEU A 312 7.99 11.70 9.15
C LEU A 312 9.21 12.22 9.95
N ARG A 313 10.28 12.65 9.26
CA ARG A 313 11.39 13.33 9.93
C ARG A 313 10.98 14.71 10.45
N SER A 314 10.26 15.49 9.64
CA SER A 314 9.79 16.83 10.04
C SER A 314 8.80 16.76 11.20
N ILE A 315 7.94 15.74 11.27
CA ILE A 315 7.10 15.43 12.44
C ILE A 315 7.96 15.14 13.67
N GLY A 316 9.04 14.36 13.51
CA GLY A 316 9.97 14.07 14.60
C GLY A 316 10.72 15.31 15.11
N ASP A 317 11.05 16.24 14.23
CA ASP A 317 11.69 17.52 14.58
C ASP A 317 10.68 18.49 15.22
N ALA A 318 9.46 18.58 14.68
CA ALA A 318 8.35 19.34 15.27
C ALA A 318 8.00 18.83 16.68
N ALA A 319 7.97 17.52 16.89
CA ALA A 319 7.73 16.91 18.20
C ALA A 319 8.83 17.23 19.21
N ARG A 320 10.10 17.41 18.78
CA ARG A 320 11.17 17.90 19.67
C ARG A 320 10.98 19.37 20.03
N MET A 321 10.61 20.20 19.05
CA MET A 321 10.34 21.63 19.25
C MET A 321 9.15 21.85 20.20
N LEU A 322 8.10 21.05 20.06
CA LEU A 322 6.94 21.04 20.97
C LEU A 322 7.29 20.67 22.41
N ASN A 323 8.43 20.01 22.63
CA ASN A 323 8.91 19.60 23.95
C ASN A 323 10.05 20.52 24.47
N SER A 324 10.27 21.67 23.82
CA SER A 324 11.20 22.70 24.26
C SER A 324 10.63 23.53 25.40
N ASP A 325 11.50 24.03 26.27
CA ASP A 325 11.11 24.97 27.33
C ASP A 325 10.81 26.38 26.77
N ASP A 326 11.28 26.69 25.57
CA ASP A 326 11.05 27.98 24.88
C ASP A 326 9.64 28.04 24.24
N ASP A 327 8.88 29.10 24.55
CA ASP A 327 7.53 29.31 24.01
C ASP A 327 7.56 29.60 22.50
N ASP A 328 8.61 30.27 22.00
CA ASP A 328 8.76 30.58 20.58
C ASP A 328 9.06 29.29 19.78
N GLU A 329 9.94 28.42 20.29
CA GLU A 329 10.20 27.11 19.68
C GLU A 329 8.99 26.18 19.73
N ARG A 330 8.19 26.23 20.81
CA ARG A 330 6.93 25.47 20.87
C ARG A 330 5.90 25.97 19.86
N SER A 331 5.81 27.29 19.66
CA SER A 331 4.93 27.89 18.64
C SER A 331 5.36 27.47 17.23
N GLU A 332 6.66 27.58 16.91
CA GLU A 332 7.22 27.13 15.62
C GLU A 332 7.03 25.62 15.41
N GLY A 333 7.24 24.82 16.46
CA GLY A 333 6.98 23.38 16.44
C GLY A 333 5.52 23.03 16.15
N SER A 334 4.57 23.81 16.68
CA SER A 334 3.14 23.63 16.42
C SER A 334 2.75 23.95 14.97
N GLU A 335 3.26 25.05 14.42
CA GLU A 335 3.07 25.38 13.00
C GLU A 335 3.69 24.32 12.09
N LEU A 336 4.93 23.91 12.36
CA LEU A 336 5.61 22.87 11.59
C LEU A 336 4.86 21.53 11.64
N MET A 337 4.34 21.15 12.81
CA MET A 337 3.54 19.93 12.98
C MET A 337 2.25 20.01 12.14
N ARG A 338 1.56 21.16 12.17
CA ARG A 338 0.31 21.39 11.42
C ARG A 338 0.54 21.28 9.91
N ASP A 339 1.55 21.98 9.40
CA ASP A 339 1.89 22.00 7.96
C ASP A 339 2.33 20.62 7.48
N THR A 340 3.11 19.91 8.30
CA THR A 340 3.57 18.56 7.95
C THR A 340 2.42 17.55 7.95
N LEU A 341 1.48 17.66 8.89
CA LEU A 341 0.27 16.83 8.91
C LEU A 341 -0.66 17.13 7.74
N GLU A 342 -0.83 18.40 7.34
CA GLU A 342 -1.64 18.78 6.18
C GLU A 342 -1.05 18.23 4.87
N ASN A 343 0.27 18.33 4.69
CA ASN A 343 0.98 17.74 3.56
C ASN A 343 0.89 16.21 3.53
N ALA A 344 1.10 15.55 4.68
CA ALA A 344 0.96 14.11 4.80
C ALA A 344 -0.47 13.64 4.49
N ASN A 345 -1.49 14.40 4.90
CA ASN A 345 -2.89 14.09 4.61
C ASN A 345 -3.22 14.24 3.12
N SER A 346 -2.70 15.29 2.46
CA SER A 346 -2.82 15.44 1.00
C SER A 346 -2.21 14.26 0.25
N ARG A 347 -0.99 13.86 0.63
CA ARG A 347 -0.28 12.70 0.04
C ARG A 347 -0.98 11.38 0.33
N ALA A 348 -1.61 11.23 1.49
CA ALA A 348 -2.42 10.05 1.81
C ALA A 348 -3.65 9.95 0.88
N GLY A 349 -4.24 11.10 0.52
CA GLY A 349 -5.28 11.18 -0.50
C GLY A 349 -4.81 10.71 -1.88
N GLU A 350 -3.62 11.16 -2.31
CA GLU A 350 -2.99 10.72 -3.56
C GLU A 350 -2.70 9.21 -3.56
N LEU A 351 -2.13 8.69 -2.47
CA LEU A 351 -1.86 7.26 -2.29
C LEU A 351 -3.16 6.44 -2.40
N LYS A 352 -4.24 6.90 -1.77
CA LYS A 352 -5.54 6.24 -1.82
C LYS A 352 -6.09 6.18 -3.24
N ASN A 353 -5.94 7.26 -4.02
CA ASN A 353 -6.35 7.30 -5.41
C ASN A 353 -5.49 6.39 -6.30
N LEU A 354 -4.19 6.32 -6.06
CA LEU A 354 -3.28 5.40 -6.76
C LEU A 354 -3.60 3.94 -6.47
N VAL A 355 -3.82 3.58 -5.20
CA VAL A 355 -4.23 2.23 -4.80
C VAL A 355 -5.59 1.85 -5.41
N ALA A 356 -6.54 2.79 -5.44
CA ALA A 356 -7.83 2.56 -6.09
C ALA A 356 -7.68 2.35 -7.60
N SER A 357 -6.81 3.12 -8.26
CA SER A 357 -6.50 2.99 -9.69
C SER A 357 -5.81 1.66 -10.00
N LEU A 358 -4.87 1.24 -9.15
CA LEU A 358 -4.19 -0.05 -9.27
C LEU A 358 -5.17 -1.21 -9.08
N ARG A 359 -6.07 -1.13 -8.10
CA ARG A 359 -7.12 -2.15 -7.89
C ARG A 359 -8.05 -2.26 -9.09
N ASP A 360 -8.58 -1.13 -9.57
CA ASP A 360 -9.49 -1.10 -10.73
C ASP A 360 -8.79 -1.64 -11.99
N TYR A 361 -7.48 -1.39 -12.12
CA TYR A 361 -6.65 -1.94 -13.18
C TYR A 361 -6.50 -3.47 -13.07
N LEU A 362 -6.17 -3.99 -11.88
CA LEU A 362 -6.03 -5.42 -11.64
C LEU A 362 -7.35 -6.18 -11.87
N ASP A 363 -8.47 -5.62 -11.40
CA ASP A 363 -9.82 -6.17 -11.58
C ASP A 363 -10.21 -6.25 -13.07
N LYS A 364 -9.93 -5.19 -13.85
CA LYS A 364 -10.20 -5.16 -15.31
C LYS A 364 -9.39 -6.18 -16.09
N HIS A 365 -8.21 -6.55 -15.59
CA HIS A 365 -7.30 -7.46 -16.27
C HIS A 365 -7.34 -8.89 -15.74
N GLY A 366 -8.29 -9.21 -14.85
CA GLY A 366 -8.48 -10.56 -14.33
C GLY A 366 -7.31 -11.06 -13.48
N VAL A 367 -6.47 -10.14 -12.98
CA VAL A 367 -5.39 -10.45 -12.05
C VAL A 367 -6.01 -10.42 -10.66
N GLN A 368 -6.54 -11.57 -10.23
CA GLN A 368 -6.99 -11.72 -8.84
C GLN A 368 -5.75 -11.77 -7.95
N ALA A 369 -5.64 -10.79 -7.04
CA ALA A 369 -4.61 -10.74 -6.00
C ALA A 369 -4.73 -11.91 -5.02
#